data_AF-A0AAJ6HSZ3-F1
#
_entry.id   AF-A0AAJ6HSZ3-F1
#
_cell.length_a   1.000
_cell.length_b   1.000
_cell.length_c   1.000
_cell.angle_alpha   90.00
_cell.angle_beta   90.00
_cell.angle_gamma   90.00
#
_symmetry.space_group_name_H-M   'P 1'
#
loop_
_entity.id
_entity.type
_entity.pdbx_description
1 polymer ?
#
loop_
_entity_poly.entity_id
_entity_poly.type
_entity_poly.pdbx_seq_one_letter_code
_entity_poly.pdbx_strand_id
1 'polypeptide(L)'
;MPLAAVGCVAAGMGYALLSNPTHANPDAAPTCLLKLTTGLDCPGCGGTRALWYVLHGDLPAAARHHFLFVFALPFLAYLFVAWAGNQAFGWRLPELRISSKVIGGFLAAWLAFSVLRNLPWAPFTSFYV
;
A
#
# COMPACT_ATOMS: atom_id res chain seq x y z
N MET A 1 17.30 -12.35 -11.98
CA MET A 1 16.47 -11.12 -11.88
C MET A 1 15.13 -11.35 -11.16
N PRO A 2 14.26 -12.31 -11.52
CA PRO A 2 12.98 -12.52 -10.80
C PRO A 2 13.16 -12.96 -9.35
N LEU A 3 14.16 -13.81 -9.04
CA LEU A 3 14.46 -14.24 -7.66
C LEU A 3 14.84 -13.09 -6.73
N ALA A 4 15.55 -12.07 -7.23
CA ALA A 4 15.90 -10.90 -6.43
C ALA A 4 14.66 -10.07 -6.09
N ALA A 5 13.75 -9.88 -7.05
CA ALA A 5 12.49 -9.17 -6.82
C ALA A 5 11.58 -9.92 -5.82
N VAL A 6 11.48 -11.24 -5.92
CA VAL A 6 10.79 -12.09 -4.93
C VAL A 6 11.43 -11.95 -3.56
N GLY A 7 12.77 -11.98 -3.48
CA GLY A 7 13.51 -11.76 -2.25
C GLY A 7 13.20 -10.40 -1.60
N CYS A 8 13.16 -9.32 -2.37
CA CYS A 8 12.81 -7.99 -1.87
C CYS A 8 11.38 -7.90 -1.34
N VAL A 9 10.41 -8.49 -2.05
CA VAL A 9 9.01 -8.51 -1.61
C VAL A 9 8.87 -9.33 -0.33
N ALA A 10 9.50 -10.51 -0.27
CA ALA A 10 9.50 -11.35 0.92
C ALA A 10 10.17 -10.65 2.11
N ALA A 11 11.28 -9.93 1.89
CA ALA A 11 11.93 -9.14 2.93
C ALA A 11 11.02 -8.01 3.44
N GLY A 12 10.31 -7.31 2.55
CA GLY A 12 9.35 -6.27 2.92
C GLY A 12 8.17 -6.81 3.72
N MET A 13 7.62 -7.96 3.33
CA MET A 13 6.57 -8.66 4.08
C MET A 13 7.08 -9.14 5.45
N GLY A 14 8.27 -9.75 5.48
CA GLY A 14 8.92 -10.19 6.71
C GLY A 14 9.18 -9.04 7.67
N TYR A 15 9.69 -7.92 7.16
CA TYR A 15 9.85 -6.69 7.94
C TYR A 15 8.52 -6.19 8.52
N ALA A 16 7.46 -6.15 7.71
CA ALA A 16 6.14 -5.75 8.19
C ALA A 16 5.67 -6.65 9.35
N LEU A 17 5.82 -7.97 9.23
CA LEU A 17 5.44 -8.93 10.26
C LEU A 17 6.28 -8.80 11.54
N LEU A 18 7.60 -8.64 11.42
CA LEU A 18 8.53 -8.55 12.54
C LEU A 18 8.44 -7.21 13.29
N SER A 19 8.19 -6.12 12.56
CA SER A 19 8.16 -4.76 13.15
C SER A 19 6.88 -4.46 13.93
N ASN A 20 5.86 -5.32 13.83
CA ASN A 20 4.55 -5.16 14.48
C ASN A 20 4.04 -3.70 14.50
N PRO A 21 3.81 -3.09 13.32
CA PRO A 21 3.56 -1.65 13.18
C PRO A 21 2.23 -1.20 13.78
N THR A 22 1.36 -2.14 14.19
CA THR A 22 0.05 -1.88 14.81
C THR A 22 0.16 -1.60 16.31
N HIS A 23 1.25 -2.00 16.97
CA HIS A 23 1.46 -1.87 18.42
C HIS A 23 2.20 -0.59 18.84
N ALA A 24 2.23 0.44 18.00
CA ALA A 24 2.81 1.72 18.39
C ALA A 24 1.98 2.36 19.51
N ASN A 25 2.63 2.81 20.59
CA ASN A 25 1.97 3.58 21.65
C ASN A 25 1.26 4.81 21.04
N PRO A 26 0.14 5.29 21.61
CA PRO A 26 -0.54 6.51 21.15
C PRO A 26 0.39 7.73 21.08
N ASP A 27 1.38 7.78 21.99
CA ASP A 27 2.39 8.84 22.09
C ASP A 27 3.66 8.57 21.26
N ALA A 28 3.72 7.45 20.53
CA ALA A 28 4.87 7.12 19.70
C ALA A 28 4.97 8.10 18.54
N ALA A 29 6.17 8.65 18.35
CA ALA A 29 6.45 9.54 17.23
C ALA A 29 6.12 8.84 15.90
N PRO A 30 5.40 9.50 14.98
CA PRO A 30 5.07 8.89 13.70
C PRO A 30 6.35 8.55 12.93
N THR A 31 6.37 7.38 12.29
CA THR A 31 7.53 6.92 11.51
C THR A 31 7.70 7.65 10.18
N CYS A 32 6.71 8.45 9.76
CA CYS A 32 6.77 9.24 8.54
C CYS A 32 7.36 10.63 8.80
N LEU A 33 8.47 10.94 8.13
CA LEU A 33 9.14 12.24 8.21
C LEU A 33 8.22 13.41 7.83
N LEU A 34 7.35 13.23 6.83
CA LEU A 34 6.41 14.29 6.41
C LEU A 34 5.39 14.59 7.51
N LYS A 35 4.88 13.55 8.17
CA LYS A 35 3.94 13.71 9.28
C LYS A 35 4.61 14.32 10.51
N LEU A 36 5.88 13.98 10.75
CA LEU A 36 6.68 14.60 11.81
C LEU A 36 6.90 16.10 11.58
N THR A 37 7.15 16.53 10.33
CA THR A 37 7.50 17.92 10.02
C THR A 37 6.30 18.81 9.71
N THR A 38 5.29 18.28 9.03
CA THR A 38 4.12 19.05 8.56
C THR A 38 2.84 18.73 9.31
N GLY A 39 2.79 17.62 10.05
CA GLY A 39 1.55 17.08 10.59
C GLY A 39 0.62 16.49 9.53
N LEU A 40 0.97 16.54 8.24
CA LEU A 40 0.11 16.00 7.18
C LEU A 40 0.40 14.53 6.92
N ASP A 41 -0.66 13.78 6.69
CA ASP A 41 -0.57 12.42 6.24
C ASP A 41 -0.20 12.35 4.76
N CYS A 42 0.93 11.71 4.49
CA CYS A 42 1.44 11.44 3.16
C CYS A 42 0.57 10.43 2.38
N PRO A 43 0.66 10.40 1.04
CA PRO A 43 -0.11 9.48 0.21
C PRO A 43 0.14 7.99 0.48
N GLY A 44 1.27 7.63 1.12
CA GLY A 44 1.62 6.25 1.51
C GLY A 44 1.50 5.96 3.02
N CYS A 45 1.05 6.94 3.81
CA CYS A 45 1.01 6.83 5.26
C CYS A 45 -0.04 5.79 5.68
N GLY A 46 0.35 4.84 6.53
CA GLY A 46 -0.49 3.68 6.92
C GLY A 46 -0.28 2.42 6.06
N GLY A 47 0.54 2.47 5.00
CA GLY A 47 0.75 1.34 4.09
C GLY A 47 1.36 0.10 4.75
N THR A 48 2.32 0.27 5.66
CA THR A 48 2.92 -0.84 6.43
C THR A 48 1.93 -1.51 7.38
N ARG A 49 1.07 -0.73 8.04
CA ARG A 49 -0.04 -1.26 8.87
C ARG A 49 -1.07 -1.98 8.02
N ALA A 50 -1.45 -1.39 6.87
CA ALA A 50 -2.38 -2.01 5.94
C ALA A 50 -1.84 -3.34 5.41
N LEU A 51 -0.55 -3.41 5.04
CA LEU A 51 0.10 -4.66 4.66
C LEU A 51 0.09 -5.68 5.80
N TRP A 52 0.38 -5.27 7.04
CA TRP A 52 0.30 -6.16 8.20
C TRP A 52 -1.10 -6.76 8.36
N TYR A 53 -2.16 -5.95 8.29
CA TYR A 53 -3.54 -6.44 8.38
C TYR A 53 -3.93 -7.34 7.21
N VAL A 54 -3.49 -7.03 5.98
CA VAL A 54 -3.69 -7.91 4.81
C VAL A 54 -3.03 -9.27 5.04
N LEU A 55 -1.79 -9.28 5.56
CA LEU A 55 -1.06 -10.53 5.86
C LEU A 55 -1.73 -11.35 6.98
N HIS A 56 -2.48 -10.72 7.87
CA HIS A 56 -3.27 -11.37 8.91
C HIS A 56 -4.72 -11.69 8.48
N GLY A 57 -5.12 -11.32 7.26
CA GLY A 57 -6.46 -11.58 6.72
C GLY A 57 -7.54 -10.56 7.12
N ASP A 58 -7.20 -9.48 7.81
CA ASP A 58 -8.15 -8.44 8.23
C ASP A 58 -8.24 -7.33 7.17
N LEU A 59 -9.00 -7.59 6.11
CA LEU A 59 -9.23 -6.61 5.04
C LEU A 59 -9.97 -5.34 5.52
N PRO A 60 -10.99 -5.42 6.42
CA PRO A 60 -11.63 -4.22 6.95
C PRO A 60 -10.65 -3.30 7.69
N ALA A 61 -9.79 -3.85 8.57
CA ALA A 61 -8.78 -3.06 9.25
C ALA A 61 -7.73 -2.52 8.28
N ALA A 62 -7.30 -3.30 7.29
CA ALA A 62 -6.38 -2.84 6.27
C ALA A 62 -6.93 -1.65 5.47
N ALA A 63 -8.21 -1.71 5.09
CA ALA A 63 -8.88 -0.67 4.31
C ALA A 63 -9.02 0.65 5.10
N ARG A 64 -9.20 0.58 6.42
CA ARG A 64 -9.22 1.77 7.29
C ARG A 64 -7.86 2.49 7.30
N HIS A 65 -6.76 1.75 7.24
CA HIS A 65 -5.43 2.32 7.28
C HIS A 65 -4.96 2.82 5.90
N HIS A 66 -5.31 2.10 4.83
CA HIS A 66 -4.91 2.51 3.47
C HIS A 66 -5.80 1.87 2.38
N PHE A 67 -7.00 2.41 2.18
CA PHE A 67 -7.98 1.90 1.22
C PHE A 67 -7.42 1.68 -0.20
N LEU A 68 -6.71 2.68 -0.75
CA LEU A 68 -6.11 2.60 -2.08
C LEU A 68 -5.09 1.47 -2.22
N PHE A 69 -4.37 1.13 -1.15
CA PHE A 69 -3.40 0.05 -1.16
C PHE A 69 -4.12 -1.29 -1.25
N VAL A 70 -5.14 -1.50 -0.43
CA VAL A 70 -5.97 -2.71 -0.47
C VAL A 70 -6.63 -2.89 -1.85
N PHE A 71 -7.10 -1.80 -2.45
CA PHE A 71 -7.67 -1.83 -3.80
C PHE A 71 -6.62 -2.16 -4.89
N ALA A 72 -5.43 -1.58 -4.80
CA ALA A 72 -4.36 -1.79 -5.79
C ALA A 72 -3.67 -3.16 -5.65
N LEU A 73 -3.68 -3.75 -4.45
CA LEU A 73 -2.98 -4.99 -4.12
C LEU A 73 -3.25 -6.17 -5.07
N PRO A 74 -4.49 -6.55 -5.43
CA PRO A 74 -4.74 -7.66 -6.36
C PRO A 74 -4.15 -7.42 -7.76
N PHE A 75 -4.19 -6.17 -8.24
CA PHE A 75 -3.62 -5.82 -9.54
C PHE A 75 -2.09 -5.90 -9.53
N LEU A 76 -1.46 -5.37 -8.47
CA LEU A 76 -0.02 -5.44 -8.28
C LEU A 76 0.45 -6.90 -8.12
N ALA A 77 -0.29 -7.71 -7.35
CA ALA A 77 0.01 -9.12 -7.19
C ALA A 77 -0.09 -9.88 -8.52
N TYR A 78 -1.14 -9.64 -9.30
CA TYR A 78 -1.29 -10.25 -10.62
C TYR A 78 -0.15 -9.86 -11.56
N LEU A 79 0.18 -8.57 -11.66
CA LEU A 79 1.27 -8.07 -12.51
C LEU A 79 2.60 -8.69 -12.10
N PHE A 80 2.87 -8.78 -10.80
CA PHE A 80 4.08 -9.39 -10.26
C PHE A 80 4.16 -10.88 -10.60
N VAL A 81 3.07 -11.64 -10.42
CA VAL A 81 3.00 -13.07 -10.74
C VAL A 81 3.09 -13.31 -12.25
N ALA A 82 2.41 -12.52 -13.06
CA ALA A 82 2.46 -12.62 -14.51
C ALA A 82 3.88 -12.34 -15.04
N TRP A 83 4.51 -11.27 -14.56
CA TRP A 83 5.89 -10.94 -14.91
C TRP A 83 6.89 -12.01 -14.44
N ALA A 84 6.83 -12.42 -13.17
CA ALA A 84 7.75 -13.40 -12.61
C ALA A 84 7.55 -14.79 -13.25
N GLY A 85 6.29 -15.17 -13.51
CA GLY A 85 5.91 -16.42 -14.18
C GLY A 85 6.39 -16.48 -15.62
N ASN A 86 6.19 -15.41 -16.39
CA ASN A 86 6.66 -15.31 -17.77
C ASN A 86 8.20 -15.38 -17.82
N GLN A 87 8.90 -14.70 -16.90
CA GLN A 87 10.36 -14.64 -16.90
C GLN A 87 11.05 -15.90 -16.33
N ALA A 88 10.46 -16.56 -15.33
CA ALA A 88 11.08 -17.70 -14.64
C ALA A 88 10.62 -19.06 -15.17
N PHE A 89 9.35 -19.18 -15.59
CA PHE A 89 8.74 -20.45 -16.00
C PHE A 89 8.27 -20.46 -17.45
N GLY A 90 8.48 -19.38 -18.20
CA GLY A 90 8.04 -19.26 -19.59
C GLY A 90 6.51 -19.26 -19.73
N TRP A 91 5.78 -18.89 -18.67
CA TRP A 91 4.33 -18.74 -18.75
C TRP A 91 3.96 -17.70 -19.83
N ARG A 92 2.76 -17.81 -20.38
CA ARG A 92 2.17 -16.82 -21.29
C ARG A 92 0.91 -16.25 -20.67
N LEU A 93 1.05 -15.71 -19.46
CA LEU A 93 -0.04 -14.99 -18.82
C LEU A 93 -0.31 -13.70 -19.60
N PRO A 94 -1.57 -13.32 -19.82
CA PRO A 94 -1.89 -12.12 -20.56
C PRO A 94 -1.35 -10.89 -19.83
N GLU A 95 -0.52 -10.11 -20.53
CA GLU A 95 0.01 -8.87 -19.99
C GLU A 95 -1.12 -7.85 -19.88
N LEU A 96 -1.42 -7.46 -18.63
CA LEU A 96 -2.37 -6.41 -18.33
C LEU A 96 -1.82 -5.09 -18.88
N ARG A 97 -2.26 -4.70 -20.08
CA ARG A 97 -1.91 -3.42 -20.68
C ARG A 97 -2.65 -2.30 -19.96
N ILE A 98 -1.99 -1.71 -18.96
CA ILE A 98 -2.49 -0.52 -18.30
C ILE A 98 -2.30 0.68 -19.23
N SER A 99 -3.41 1.18 -19.78
CA SER A 99 -3.39 2.39 -20.61
C SER A 99 -2.94 3.60 -19.79
N SER A 100 -2.25 4.56 -20.41
CA SER A 100 -1.84 5.82 -19.76
C SER A 100 -3.03 6.57 -19.13
N LYS A 101 -4.25 6.40 -19.66
CA LYS A 101 -5.47 6.95 -19.07
C LYS A 101 -5.81 6.32 -17.72
N VAL A 102 -5.62 5.01 -17.58
CA VAL A 102 -5.87 4.27 -16.33
C VAL A 102 -4.82 4.65 -15.29
N ILE A 103 -3.54 4.76 -15.68
CA ILE A 103 -2.47 5.26 -14.79
C ILE A 103 -2.79 6.68 -14.34
N GLY A 104 -3.14 7.58 -15.27
CA GLY A 104 -3.52 8.95 -14.94
C GLY A 104 -4.71 9.03 -14.00
N GLY A 105 -5.76 8.22 -14.23
CA GLY A 105 -6.92 8.12 -13.36
C GLY A 105 -6.57 7.61 -11.96
N PHE A 106 -5.71 6.60 -11.86
CA PHE A 106 -5.22 6.09 -10.59
C PHE A 106 -4.40 7.13 -9.83
N LEU A 107 -3.47 7.82 -10.50
CA LEU A 107 -2.68 8.89 -9.88
C LEU A 107 -3.56 10.07 -9.43
N ALA A 108 -4.57 10.44 -10.23
CA ALA A 108 -5.54 11.46 -9.85
C ALA A 108 -6.36 11.04 -8.62
N ALA A 109 -6.85 9.79 -8.59
CA ALA A 109 -7.55 9.24 -7.44
C ALA A 109 -6.66 9.16 -6.19
N TRP A 110 -5.39 8.81 -6.36
CA TRP A 110 -4.41 8.75 -5.28
C TRP A 110 -4.14 10.14 -4.70
N LEU A 111 -3.96 11.14 -5.56
CA LEU A 111 -3.78 12.53 -5.14
C LEU A 111 -5.06 13.06 -4.47
N ALA A 112 -6.23 12.80 -5.05
CA ALA A 112 -7.51 13.18 -4.46
C ALA A 112 -7.69 12.56 -3.07
N PHE A 113 -7.42 11.27 -2.89
CA PHE A 113 -7.45 10.63 -1.58
C PHE A 113 -6.44 11.23 -0.61
N SER A 114 -5.23 11.56 -1.08
CA SER A 114 -4.22 12.22 -0.27
C SER A 114 -4.68 13.59 0.23
N VAL A 115 -5.46 14.33 -0.56
CA VAL A 115 -6.08 15.58 -0.08
C VAL A 115 -7.21 15.26 0.88
N LEU A 116 -8.15 14.39 0.48
CA LEU A 116 -9.35 14.05 1.26
C LEU A 116 -9.01 13.54 2.67
N ARG A 117 -7.96 12.72 2.84
CA ARG A 117 -7.56 12.20 4.17
C ARG A 117 -7.02 13.27 5.13
N ASN A 118 -6.64 14.44 4.63
CA ASN A 118 -6.12 15.56 5.42
C ASN A 118 -7.22 16.60 5.74
N LEU A 119 -8.47 16.36 5.34
CA LEU A 119 -9.59 17.28 5.65
C LEU A 119 -10.02 17.13 7.13
N PRO A 120 -10.15 18.24 7.88
CA PRO A 120 -10.43 18.21 9.32
C PRO A 120 -11.91 17.98 9.69
N TRP A 121 -12.80 17.72 8.72
CA TRP A 121 -14.23 17.51 8.96
C TRP A 121 -14.66 16.05 8.73
N ALA A 122 -15.68 15.60 9.47
CA ALA A 122 -16.26 14.27 9.30
C ALA A 122 -16.86 14.12 7.89
N PRO A 123 -16.81 12.92 7.26
CA PRO A 123 -16.27 11.66 7.78
C PRO A 123 -14.75 11.49 7.55
N PHE A 124 -14.04 12.46 6.95
CA PHE A 124 -12.66 12.28 6.51
C PHE A 124 -11.64 12.18 7.63
N THR A 125 -11.99 12.66 8.82
CA THR A 125 -11.22 12.48 10.05
C THR A 125 -10.96 11.00 10.38
N SER A 126 -11.80 10.06 9.92
CA SER A 126 -11.57 8.62 10.14
C SER A 126 -10.44 8.03 9.30
N PHE A 127 -9.95 8.75 8.29
CA PHE A 127 -8.83 8.33 7.44
C PHE A 127 -7.48 8.89 7.89
N TYR A 128 -7.50 9.71 8.94
CA TYR A 128 -6.28 10.24 9.55
C TYR A 128 -5.67 9.16 10.44
N VAL A 129 -4.42 8.77 10.15
CA VAL A 129 -3.69 7.67 10.84
C VAL A 129 -2.69 8.26 11.82
#